data_AF-A0AAQ2FTV6-F1
#
_entry.id   AF-A0AAQ2FTV6-F1
#
_cell.length_a   1.000
_cell.length_b   1.000
_cell.length_c   1.000
_cell.angle_alpha   90.00
_cell.angle_beta   90.00
_cell.angle_gamma   90.00
#
_symmetry.space_group_name_H-M   'P 1'
#
loop_
_entity.id
_entity.type
_entity.pdbx_description
1 polymer ?
#
loop_
_entity_poly.entity_id
_entity_poly.type
_entity_poly.pdbx_seq_one_letter_code
_entity_poly.pdbx_strand_id
1 'polypeptide(L)'
;MSATVQILSGLGDKGPAAIVVEAQGKRLLLDAGGALHPGEPVTWAQGLAVDAVLISHDHVDHIGGVVELPAQIPLYCTPLVAKALPPQRAWQPLPYRGRLDVEGIAVTTGQAGHSLGGVWLHLDDAGGIFYSGDACFESRLFPFDAPPPAHTALLDASYGRYDQPQAQCIHAIGKALDHPLVLPVPETGRALEMALWLSEEADQRHLPLAIDPIIRDNLAALLALPNDLRRKGLDAAIQALLQRPNARHPALWLVSDRDDDPPDWPHHRLLHTGYLTPQRRQQLAAGEVLWQRWNVHLRASHLVALAHQLQAVQVAPLFTPLHADAETAWRDLLGTRLITQPSLDVEAQTKVLSSPLLTP
;
A
#
# COMPACT_ATOMS: atom_id res chain seq x y z
N MET A 1 -1.54 26.48 15.67
CA MET A 1 -1.92 26.21 14.28
C MET A 1 -3.01 25.16 14.34
N SER A 2 -4.08 25.37 13.58
CA SER A 2 -5.21 24.43 13.46
C SER A 2 -5.28 23.97 12.02
N ALA A 3 -5.41 22.66 11.82
CA ALA A 3 -5.68 22.05 10.54
C ALA A 3 -6.97 21.23 10.64
N THR A 4 -7.59 20.93 9.51
CA THR A 4 -8.70 19.97 9.46
C THR A 4 -8.41 18.86 8.48
N VAL A 5 -8.92 17.67 8.76
CA VAL A 5 -8.88 16.53 7.85
C VAL A 5 -10.31 16.12 7.52
N GLN A 6 -10.60 16.00 6.22
CA GLN A 6 -11.87 15.49 5.70
C GLN A 6 -11.59 14.23 4.89
N ILE A 7 -11.99 13.08 5.41
CA ILE A 7 -11.91 11.79 4.72
C ILE A 7 -13.17 11.66 3.86
N LEU A 8 -13.05 12.01 2.57
CA LEU A 8 -14.15 11.96 1.62
C LEU A 8 -14.49 10.52 1.22
N SER A 9 -13.50 9.64 1.23
CA SER A 9 -13.62 8.22 0.96
C SER A 9 -12.48 7.42 1.61
N GLY A 10 -12.72 6.13 1.86
CA GLY A 10 -11.76 5.21 2.48
C GLY A 10 -11.91 5.03 4.00
N LEU A 11 -12.87 5.71 4.66
CA LEU A 11 -13.21 5.45 6.05
C LEU A 11 -14.45 4.56 6.16
N GLY A 12 -14.36 3.47 6.91
CA GLY A 12 -15.50 2.60 7.21
C GLY A 12 -15.84 1.55 6.15
N ASP A 13 -15.14 1.54 5.02
CA ASP A 13 -15.15 0.47 4.01
C ASP A 13 -13.84 0.45 3.22
N LYS A 14 -13.61 -0.61 2.44
CA LYS A 14 -12.60 -0.60 1.38
C LYS A 14 -13.15 0.23 0.21
N GLY A 15 -12.57 1.40 -0.02
CA GLY A 15 -13.01 2.34 -1.05
C GLY A 15 -11.84 3.16 -1.62
N PRO A 16 -12.08 3.93 -2.68
CA PRO A 16 -11.06 4.83 -3.24
C PRO A 16 -10.49 5.76 -2.18
N ALA A 17 -9.18 5.96 -2.15
CA ALA A 17 -8.54 6.91 -1.25
C ALA A 17 -8.83 8.35 -1.70
N ALA A 18 -9.45 9.15 -0.83
CA ALA A 18 -9.63 10.58 -1.06
C ALA A 18 -9.72 11.30 0.29
N ILE A 19 -8.63 11.97 0.68
CA ILE A 19 -8.53 12.65 1.97
C ILE A 19 -8.07 14.09 1.76
N VAL A 20 -8.86 15.06 2.20
CA VAL A 20 -8.48 16.48 2.14
C VAL A 20 -7.88 16.90 3.47
N VAL A 21 -6.72 17.53 3.42
CA VAL A 21 -6.12 18.25 4.54
C VAL A 21 -6.19 19.74 4.27
N GLU A 22 -6.86 20.47 5.16
CA GLU A 22 -6.85 21.93 5.14
C GLU A 22 -5.89 22.44 6.23
N ALA A 23 -4.82 23.10 5.81
CA ALA A 23 -3.82 23.67 6.71
C ALA A 23 -3.27 24.97 6.09
N GLN A 24 -2.92 25.95 6.92
CA GLN A 24 -2.32 27.22 6.46
C GLN A 24 -3.13 27.95 5.36
N GLY A 25 -4.46 27.78 5.36
CA GLY A 25 -5.37 28.36 4.36
C GLY A 25 -5.35 27.65 3.00
N LYS A 26 -4.77 26.44 2.93
CA LYS A 26 -4.60 25.63 1.73
C LYS A 26 -5.22 24.26 1.90
N ARG A 27 -5.76 23.71 0.81
CA ARG A 27 -6.44 22.41 0.77
C ARG A 27 -5.66 21.44 -0.11
N LEU A 28 -5.04 20.44 0.50
CA LEU A 28 -4.29 19.39 -0.18
C LEU A 28 -5.13 18.11 -0.22
N LEU A 29 -5.26 17.50 -1.40
CA LEU A 29 -5.84 16.16 -1.54
C LEU A 29 -4.74 15.11 -1.45
N LEU A 30 -4.87 14.18 -0.51
CA LEU A 30 -4.02 13.00 -0.38
C LEU A 30 -4.74 11.82 -1.06
N ASP A 31 -4.10 11.33 -2.13
CA ASP A 31 -4.63 10.39 -3.11
C ASP A 31 -5.92 10.82 -3.83
N ALA A 32 -6.07 10.33 -5.05
CA ALA A 32 -7.22 10.55 -5.92
C ALA A 32 -7.68 9.18 -6.45
N GLY A 33 -8.30 8.39 -5.57
CA GLY A 33 -8.66 7.01 -5.82
C GLY A 33 -9.78 6.82 -6.84
N GLY A 34 -9.61 5.84 -7.71
CA GLY A 34 -10.61 5.37 -8.67
C GLY A 34 -11.44 4.21 -8.12
N ALA A 35 -12.49 3.87 -8.86
CA ALA A 35 -13.39 2.77 -8.52
C ALA A 35 -12.65 1.42 -8.37
N LEU A 36 -13.02 0.65 -7.34
CA LEU A 36 -12.47 -0.68 -7.07
C LEU A 36 -13.05 -1.74 -8.02
N HIS A 37 -14.27 -1.53 -8.49
CA HIS A 37 -14.94 -2.41 -9.43
C HIS A 37 -15.38 -1.68 -10.69
N PRO A 38 -15.31 -2.33 -11.87
CA PRO A 38 -15.78 -1.73 -13.11
C PRO A 38 -17.23 -1.26 -13.02
N GLY A 39 -17.47 -0.01 -13.39
CA GLY A 39 -18.82 0.59 -13.43
C GLY A 39 -19.27 1.26 -12.13
N GLU A 40 -18.51 1.19 -11.04
CA GLU A 40 -18.79 1.99 -9.84
C GLU A 40 -18.40 3.47 -10.05
N PRO A 41 -19.23 4.44 -9.60
CA PRO A 41 -18.92 5.86 -9.77
C PRO A 41 -17.91 6.37 -8.73
N VAL A 42 -17.04 7.29 -9.16
CA VAL A 42 -16.19 8.08 -8.26
C VAL A 42 -16.95 9.32 -7.80
N THR A 43 -17.54 9.30 -6.61
CA THR A 43 -18.43 10.37 -6.14
C THR A 43 -17.73 11.47 -5.34
N TRP A 44 -16.57 11.18 -4.74
CA TRP A 44 -15.85 12.10 -3.85
C TRP A 44 -15.30 13.35 -4.56
N ALA A 45 -15.11 13.30 -5.89
CA ALA A 45 -14.52 14.39 -6.67
C ALA A 45 -15.50 15.54 -6.98
N GLN A 46 -16.81 15.31 -6.83
CA GLN A 46 -17.83 16.27 -7.26
C GLN A 46 -17.76 17.59 -6.48
N GLY A 47 -17.51 18.70 -7.18
CA GLY A 47 -17.42 20.04 -6.58
C GLY A 47 -16.21 20.23 -5.68
N LEU A 48 -15.24 19.32 -5.72
CA LEU A 48 -14.04 19.39 -4.91
C LEU A 48 -13.14 20.55 -5.35
N ALA A 49 -12.83 21.44 -4.40
CA ALA A 49 -11.90 22.53 -4.58
C ALA A 49 -10.66 22.28 -3.72
N VAL A 50 -9.52 22.03 -4.38
CA VAL A 50 -8.22 21.79 -3.72
C VAL A 50 -7.12 22.54 -4.47
N ASP A 51 -6.09 22.94 -3.73
CA ASP A 51 -4.93 23.66 -4.26
C ASP A 51 -3.92 22.71 -4.91
N ALA A 52 -3.78 21.48 -4.42
CA ALA A 52 -2.90 20.46 -4.98
C ALA A 52 -3.32 19.04 -4.60
N VAL A 53 -2.80 18.06 -5.36
CA VAL A 53 -2.99 16.62 -5.14
C VAL A 53 -1.64 15.96 -4.90
N LEU A 54 -1.54 15.10 -3.89
CA LEU A 54 -0.36 14.28 -3.61
C LEU A 54 -0.75 12.81 -3.72
N ILE A 55 -0.09 12.07 -4.61
CA ILE A 55 -0.34 10.64 -4.84
C ILE A 55 0.74 9.80 -4.15
N SER A 56 0.32 8.88 -3.30
CA SER A 56 1.15 7.95 -2.55
C SER A 56 1.75 6.87 -3.44
N HIS A 57 0.93 6.23 -4.28
CA HIS A 57 1.34 5.14 -5.18
C HIS A 57 0.39 4.94 -6.37
N ASP A 58 0.69 3.96 -7.23
CA ASP A 58 0.12 3.78 -8.56
C ASP A 58 -1.09 2.85 -8.67
N HIS A 59 -1.59 2.30 -7.56
CA HIS A 59 -2.80 1.48 -7.61
C HIS A 59 -4.05 2.30 -7.93
N VAL A 60 -4.98 1.68 -8.66
CA VAL A 60 -6.16 2.34 -9.21
C VAL A 60 -7.02 3.01 -8.14
N ASP A 61 -7.12 2.42 -6.96
CA ASP A 61 -7.83 2.94 -5.80
C ASP A 61 -7.13 4.11 -5.10
N HIS A 62 -5.94 4.52 -5.57
CA HIS A 62 -5.19 5.68 -5.08
C HIS A 62 -4.92 6.74 -6.17
N ILE A 63 -4.85 6.34 -7.44
CA ILE A 63 -4.55 7.25 -8.58
C ILE A 63 -5.67 7.34 -9.63
N GLY A 64 -6.56 6.36 -9.69
CA GLY A 64 -7.50 6.20 -10.81
C GLY A 64 -8.52 7.33 -10.95
N GLY A 65 -8.81 8.07 -9.87
CA GLY A 65 -9.70 9.21 -9.85
C GLY A 65 -9.04 10.53 -10.27
N VAL A 66 -7.75 10.55 -10.62
CA VAL A 66 -7.09 11.74 -11.19
C VAL A 66 -7.80 12.23 -12.46
N VAL A 67 -8.43 11.32 -13.21
CA VAL A 67 -9.21 11.65 -14.42
C VAL A 67 -10.45 12.51 -14.15
N GLU A 68 -10.96 12.47 -12.92
CA GLU A 68 -12.14 13.25 -12.49
C GLU A 68 -11.77 14.68 -12.06
N LEU A 69 -10.47 14.97 -11.92
CA LEU A 69 -9.98 16.24 -11.41
C LEU A 69 -9.60 17.20 -12.56
N PRO A 70 -9.84 18.52 -12.39
CA PRO A 70 -9.38 19.52 -13.36
C PRO A 70 -7.87 19.44 -13.62
N ALA A 71 -7.48 19.39 -14.89
CA ALA A 71 -6.10 19.18 -15.31
C ALA A 71 -5.12 20.27 -14.81
N GLN A 72 -5.62 21.46 -14.49
CA GLN A 72 -4.82 22.57 -13.97
C GLN A 72 -4.40 22.42 -12.51
N ILE A 73 -5.02 21.52 -11.73
CA ILE A 73 -4.64 21.34 -10.33
C ILE A 73 -3.24 20.72 -10.29
N PRO A 74 -2.26 21.33 -9.60
CA PRO A 74 -0.94 20.74 -9.38
C PRO A 74 -1.04 19.33 -8.80
N LEU A 75 -0.33 18.38 -9.39
CA LEU A 75 -0.26 16.99 -8.93
C LEU A 75 1.18 16.66 -8.59
N TYR A 76 1.38 16.01 -7.45
CA TYR A 76 2.69 15.59 -6.95
C TYR A 76 2.70 14.08 -6.77
N CYS A 77 3.67 13.40 -7.36
CA CYS A 77 3.87 11.96 -7.19
C CYS A 77 5.34 11.60 -7.44
N THR A 78 5.77 10.40 -7.08
CA THR A 78 7.12 9.98 -7.45
C THR A 78 7.23 9.74 -8.96
N PRO A 79 8.43 9.84 -9.57
CA PRO A 79 8.62 9.62 -11.01
C PRO A 79 8.16 8.24 -11.53
N LEU A 80 8.12 7.23 -10.67
CA LEU A 80 7.64 5.89 -11.05
C LEU A 80 6.11 5.86 -11.08
N VAL A 81 5.47 6.45 -10.07
CA VAL A 81 4.00 6.60 -10.00
C VAL A 81 3.48 7.44 -11.17
N ALA A 82 4.25 8.45 -11.62
CA ALA A 82 3.88 9.29 -12.74
C ALA A 82 3.63 8.53 -14.06
N LYS A 83 4.17 7.32 -14.21
CA LYS A 83 3.96 6.48 -15.40
C LYS A 83 2.52 5.94 -15.50
N ALA A 84 1.81 5.89 -14.39
CA ALA A 84 0.40 5.46 -14.33
C ALA A 84 -0.59 6.63 -14.48
N LEU A 85 -0.10 7.88 -14.57
CA LEU A 85 -0.96 9.03 -14.76
C LEU A 85 -1.61 9.03 -16.16
N PRO A 86 -2.78 9.69 -16.31
CA PRO A 86 -3.37 9.92 -17.62
C PRO A 86 -2.36 10.62 -18.56
N PRO A 87 -2.39 10.29 -19.87
CA PRO A 87 -1.49 10.93 -20.83
C PRO A 87 -1.55 12.45 -20.75
N GLN A 88 -0.39 13.10 -20.81
CA GLN A 88 -0.24 14.57 -20.75
C GLN A 88 -0.66 15.23 -19.43
N ARG A 89 -1.04 14.47 -18.39
CA ARG A 89 -1.29 15.03 -17.06
C ARG A 89 0.00 15.64 -16.52
N ALA A 90 0.01 16.97 -16.34
CA ALA A 90 1.13 17.66 -15.71
C ALA A 90 1.28 17.23 -14.25
N TRP A 91 2.52 17.01 -13.82
CA TRP A 91 2.87 16.58 -12.47
C TRP A 91 4.21 17.18 -12.03
N GLN A 92 4.47 17.14 -10.74
CA GLN A 92 5.70 17.56 -10.08
C GLN A 92 6.26 16.42 -9.22
N PRO A 93 7.58 16.27 -9.14
CA PRO A 93 8.18 15.14 -8.44
C PRO A 93 8.06 15.24 -6.92
N LEU A 94 7.48 14.22 -6.31
CA LEU A 94 7.74 13.89 -4.90
C LEU A 94 9.07 13.13 -4.81
N PRO A 95 9.93 13.47 -3.82
CA PRO A 95 11.09 12.65 -3.53
C PRO A 95 10.63 11.28 -2.98
N TYR A 96 11.41 10.23 -3.21
CA TYR A 96 11.18 8.94 -2.53
C TYR A 96 11.50 9.02 -1.04
N ARG A 97 12.41 9.92 -0.69
CA ARG A 97 12.83 10.29 0.66
C ARG A 97 13.22 11.75 0.69
N GLY A 98 12.66 12.51 1.60
CA GLY A 98 13.05 13.90 1.80
C GLY A 98 11.86 14.80 2.02
N ARG A 99 12.12 16.11 1.93
CA ARG A 99 11.15 17.15 2.23
C ARG A 99 11.03 18.09 1.04
N LEU A 100 9.81 18.51 0.74
CA LEU A 100 9.50 19.57 -0.22
C LEU A 100 8.41 20.50 0.35
N ASP A 101 8.26 21.67 -0.24
CA ASP A 101 7.15 22.58 0.03
C ASP A 101 6.04 22.35 -1.02
N VAL A 102 4.80 22.18 -0.56
CA VAL A 102 3.61 22.08 -1.41
C VAL A 102 2.60 23.11 -0.91
N GLU A 103 2.41 24.17 -1.69
CA GLU A 103 1.50 25.27 -1.35
C GLU A 103 1.82 25.92 0.02
N GLY A 104 3.09 25.98 0.43
CA GLY A 104 3.51 26.51 1.74
C GLY A 104 3.47 25.49 2.88
N ILE A 105 2.95 24.28 2.63
CA ILE A 105 2.95 23.19 3.59
C ILE A 105 4.18 22.32 3.34
N ALA A 106 4.99 22.14 4.37
CA ALA A 106 6.12 21.24 4.29
C ALA A 106 5.66 19.78 4.31
N VAL A 107 5.98 19.05 3.25
CA VAL A 107 5.66 17.64 3.08
C VAL A 107 6.95 16.83 3.13
N THR A 108 6.97 15.80 3.97
CA THR A 108 8.05 14.81 4.03
C THR A 108 7.55 13.47 3.50
N THR A 109 8.39 12.76 2.75
CA THR A 109 8.10 11.44 2.22
C THR A 109 9.15 10.42 2.62
N GLY A 110 8.73 9.16 2.65
CA GLY A 110 9.59 7.98 2.75
C GLY A 110 8.89 6.78 2.13
N GLN A 111 9.64 5.72 1.81
CA GLN A 111 9.08 4.54 1.16
C GLN A 111 8.10 3.80 2.09
N ALA A 112 6.99 3.35 1.50
CA ALA A 112 5.89 2.71 2.22
C ALA A 112 5.99 1.17 2.26
N GLY A 113 6.99 0.56 1.64
CA GLY A 113 7.19 -0.89 1.63
C GLY A 113 6.12 -1.70 0.89
N HIS A 114 5.13 -1.05 0.29
CA HIS A 114 4.00 -1.70 -0.38
C HIS A 114 4.26 -1.95 -1.87
N SER A 115 4.65 -0.90 -2.60
CA SER A 115 4.87 -0.95 -4.06
C SER A 115 6.12 -0.18 -4.47
N LEU A 116 6.53 -0.39 -5.72
CA LEU A 116 7.71 0.27 -6.28
C LEU A 116 7.46 1.76 -6.50
N GLY A 117 8.17 2.59 -5.72
CA GLY A 117 8.03 4.04 -5.79
C GLY A 117 6.85 4.59 -4.99
N GLY A 118 6.14 3.73 -4.25
CA GLY A 118 5.12 4.15 -3.29
C GLY A 118 5.74 4.79 -2.05
N VAL A 119 5.12 5.88 -1.57
CA VAL A 119 5.59 6.65 -0.41
C VAL A 119 4.45 6.91 0.57
N TRP A 120 4.79 6.99 1.86
CA TRP A 120 3.94 7.65 2.85
C TRP A 120 4.17 9.17 2.79
N LEU A 121 3.19 9.94 3.28
CA LEU A 121 3.21 11.39 3.32
C LEU A 121 3.13 11.88 4.78
N HIS A 122 3.93 12.87 5.13
CA HIS A 122 3.87 13.57 6.41
C HIS A 122 3.79 15.08 6.17
N LEU A 123 2.75 15.73 6.68
CA LEU A 123 2.54 17.17 6.59
C LEU A 123 2.93 17.80 7.93
N ASP A 124 3.89 18.73 7.90
CA ASP A 124 4.45 19.40 9.09
C ASP A 124 3.55 20.57 9.53
N ASP A 125 2.31 20.25 9.94
CA ASP A 125 1.34 21.20 10.48
C ASP A 125 0.57 20.58 11.66
N ALA A 126 0.10 21.42 12.58
CA ALA A 126 -0.73 21.04 13.74
C ALA A 126 -0.20 19.83 14.58
N GLY A 127 1.13 19.66 14.68
CA GLY A 127 1.75 18.54 15.40
C GLY A 127 2.02 17.30 14.55
N GLY A 128 1.86 17.41 13.22
CA GLY A 128 2.12 16.39 12.23
C GLY A 128 0.86 15.62 11.84
N ILE A 129 0.59 15.56 10.55
CA ILE A 129 -0.45 14.73 9.94
C ILE A 129 0.23 13.70 9.05
N PHE A 130 0.13 12.43 9.42
CA PHE A 130 0.74 11.32 8.71
C PHE A 130 -0.32 10.54 7.92
N TYR A 131 -0.03 10.26 6.65
CA TYR A 131 -0.83 9.39 5.80
C TYR A 131 0.05 8.29 5.21
N SER A 132 -0.30 7.03 5.46
CA SER A 132 0.53 5.91 5.02
C SER A 132 0.43 5.58 3.54
N GLY A 133 -0.63 6.01 2.84
CA GLY A 133 -1.06 5.28 1.64
C GLY A 133 -1.35 3.83 1.99
N ASP A 134 -1.10 2.90 1.08
CA ASP A 134 -0.90 1.49 1.41
C ASP A 134 0.53 1.27 1.92
N ALA A 135 0.68 0.49 3.01
CA ALA A 135 1.98 0.32 3.65
C ALA A 135 2.25 -1.12 4.08
N CYS A 136 3.51 -1.56 3.99
CA CYS A 136 3.91 -2.90 4.43
C CYS A 136 5.28 -2.91 5.11
N PHE A 137 5.33 -3.45 6.33
CA PHE A 137 6.59 -3.61 7.07
C PHE A 137 7.35 -4.89 6.69
N GLU A 138 6.62 -5.90 6.21
CA GLU A 138 7.14 -7.26 6.00
C GLU A 138 7.64 -7.51 4.57
N SER A 139 7.53 -6.53 3.67
CA SER A 139 8.02 -6.69 2.31
C SER A 139 9.49 -7.14 2.33
N ARG A 140 9.78 -8.18 1.56
CA ARG A 140 11.13 -8.67 1.33
C ARG A 140 11.92 -7.70 0.46
N LEU A 141 11.27 -7.01 -0.46
CA LEU A 141 11.92 -6.22 -1.52
C LEU A 141 11.84 -4.72 -1.29
N PHE A 142 10.70 -4.20 -0.88
CA PHE A 142 10.48 -2.77 -0.71
C PHE A 142 10.78 -2.36 0.74
N PRO A 143 11.57 -1.28 0.95
CA PRO A 143 11.84 -0.77 2.27
C PRO A 143 10.63 0.04 2.79
N PHE A 144 10.45 0.02 4.11
CA PHE A 144 9.61 0.98 4.82
C PHE A 144 10.52 1.94 5.57
N ASP A 145 10.47 3.23 5.25
CA ASP A 145 11.27 4.24 5.94
C ASP A 145 10.55 4.73 7.19
N ALA A 146 11.28 4.91 8.30
CA ALA A 146 10.72 5.38 9.55
C ALA A 146 10.21 6.83 9.45
N PRO A 147 8.91 7.11 9.68
CA PRO A 147 8.40 8.47 9.64
C PRO A 147 8.73 9.28 10.91
N PRO A 148 8.71 10.63 10.82
CA PRO A 148 8.77 11.50 11.99
C PRO A 148 7.46 11.39 12.81
N PRO A 149 7.45 11.88 14.08
CA PRO A 149 6.23 11.93 14.88
C PRO A 149 5.09 12.71 14.21
N ALA A 150 3.86 12.28 14.45
CA ALA A 150 2.64 12.90 13.97
C ALA A 150 1.50 12.65 14.98
N HIS A 151 0.85 13.73 15.42
CA HIS A 151 -0.30 13.64 16.33
C HIS A 151 -1.51 12.95 15.68
N THR A 152 -1.71 13.15 14.37
CA THR A 152 -2.81 12.55 13.62
C THR A 152 -2.26 11.57 12.59
N ALA A 153 -2.73 10.34 12.63
CA ALA A 153 -2.30 9.26 11.74
C ALA A 153 -3.49 8.67 10.97
N LEU A 154 -3.37 8.65 9.65
CA LEU A 154 -4.31 8.09 8.69
C LEU A 154 -3.65 6.83 8.11
N LEU A 155 -4.02 5.67 8.63
CA LEU A 155 -3.23 4.44 8.47
C LEU A 155 -3.95 3.38 7.63
N ASP A 156 -3.20 2.71 6.75
CA ASP A 156 -3.61 1.51 6.03
C ASP A 156 -4.05 0.45 7.02
N ALA A 157 -5.34 0.14 6.97
CA ALA A 157 -5.95 -0.90 7.78
C ALA A 157 -6.63 -1.94 6.89
N SER A 158 -6.20 -2.11 5.64
CA SER A 158 -6.79 -3.02 4.64
C SER A 158 -6.94 -4.48 5.12
N TYR A 159 -6.14 -4.88 6.12
CA TYR A 159 -6.19 -6.21 6.75
C TYR A 159 -7.07 -6.30 8.00
N GLY A 160 -7.65 -5.19 8.45
CA GLY A 160 -8.50 -5.16 9.63
C GLY A 160 -7.75 -5.68 10.87
N ARG A 161 -8.40 -6.61 11.57
CA ARG A 161 -7.84 -7.32 12.74
C ARG A 161 -6.83 -8.43 12.39
N TYR A 162 -6.54 -8.67 11.12
CA TYR A 162 -5.65 -9.76 10.72
C TYR A 162 -4.22 -9.48 11.20
N ASP A 163 -3.62 -10.48 11.83
CA ASP A 163 -2.31 -10.32 12.47
C ASP A 163 -1.35 -11.51 12.27
N GLN A 164 -1.58 -12.35 11.26
CA GLN A 164 -0.66 -13.45 10.98
C GLN A 164 0.60 -12.96 10.21
N PRO A 165 1.83 -13.22 10.72
CA PRO A 165 3.07 -12.76 10.08
C PRO A 165 3.34 -13.35 8.71
N GLN A 166 4.09 -12.62 7.89
CA GLN A 166 4.46 -13.00 6.53
C GLN A 166 5.24 -14.33 6.49
N ALA A 167 6.07 -14.61 7.50
CA ALA A 167 6.78 -15.88 7.59
C ALA A 167 5.83 -17.09 7.66
N GLN A 168 4.70 -16.96 8.36
CA GLN A 168 3.69 -18.02 8.43
C GLN A 168 2.90 -18.14 7.12
N CYS A 169 2.59 -17.01 6.48
CA CYS A 169 2.00 -16.95 5.15
C CYS A 169 2.85 -17.70 4.12
N ILE A 170 4.13 -17.34 4.02
CA ILE A 170 5.11 -17.99 3.13
C ILE A 170 5.22 -19.48 3.44
N HIS A 171 5.30 -19.87 4.72
CA HIS A 171 5.32 -21.28 5.11
C HIS A 171 4.08 -22.04 4.62
N ALA A 172 2.89 -21.43 4.70
CA ALA A 172 1.66 -22.05 4.22
C ALA A 172 1.63 -22.17 2.68
N ILE A 173 2.07 -21.15 1.93
CA ILE A 173 2.23 -21.24 0.46
C ILE A 173 3.23 -22.35 0.12
N GLY A 174 4.35 -22.43 0.86
CA GLY A 174 5.39 -23.44 0.71
C GLY A 174 4.88 -24.89 0.83
N LYS A 175 3.80 -25.15 1.57
CA LYS A 175 3.17 -26.48 1.65
C LYS A 175 2.40 -26.85 0.39
N ALA A 176 1.93 -25.87 -0.38
CA ALA A 176 1.19 -26.12 -1.61
C ALA A 176 2.11 -26.43 -2.80
N LEU A 177 3.41 -26.11 -2.72
CA LEU A 177 4.39 -26.30 -3.79
C LEU A 177 4.68 -27.76 -4.14
N ASP A 178 4.16 -28.72 -3.36
CA ASP A 178 4.30 -30.16 -3.62
C ASP A 178 3.41 -30.65 -4.79
N HIS A 179 2.60 -29.75 -5.36
CA HIS A 179 1.75 -29.99 -6.51
C HIS A 179 2.04 -28.96 -7.63
N PRO A 180 1.71 -29.26 -8.90
CA PRO A 180 1.81 -28.26 -9.96
C PRO A 180 0.89 -27.06 -9.71
N LEU A 181 1.47 -25.86 -9.69
CA LEU A 181 0.79 -24.62 -9.34
C LEU A 181 1.01 -23.54 -10.38
N VAL A 182 -0.01 -22.70 -10.51
CA VAL A 182 0.05 -21.41 -11.17
C VAL A 182 -0.32 -20.36 -10.13
N LEU A 183 0.50 -19.33 -10.01
CA LEU A 183 0.32 -18.23 -9.07
C LEU A 183 0.05 -16.93 -9.85
N PRO A 184 -1.23 -16.57 -10.08
CA PRO A 184 -1.58 -15.29 -10.68
C PRO A 184 -1.27 -14.14 -9.72
N VAL A 185 -0.50 -13.17 -10.19
CA VAL A 185 -0.02 -12.01 -9.42
C VAL A 185 -0.09 -10.72 -10.25
N PRO A 186 -0.13 -9.53 -9.62
CA PRO A 186 0.04 -8.27 -10.34
C PRO A 186 1.39 -8.24 -11.07
N GLU A 187 1.57 -7.37 -12.05
CA GLU A 187 2.84 -7.34 -12.82
C GLU A 187 4.01 -6.76 -12.00
N THR A 188 3.70 -6.02 -10.94
CA THR A 188 4.64 -5.36 -10.01
C THR A 188 4.31 -5.73 -8.55
N GLY A 189 4.92 -5.05 -7.57
CA GLY A 189 4.65 -5.28 -6.15
C GLY A 189 5.04 -6.69 -5.71
N ARG A 190 4.09 -7.44 -5.12
CA ARG A 190 4.32 -8.80 -4.59
C ARG A 190 4.89 -9.79 -5.61
N ALA A 191 4.63 -9.60 -6.90
CA ALA A 191 5.15 -10.49 -7.93
C ALA A 191 6.68 -10.52 -7.96
N LEU A 192 7.34 -9.38 -7.77
CA LEU A 192 8.79 -9.29 -7.76
C LEU A 192 9.37 -10.01 -6.54
N GLU A 193 8.70 -9.93 -5.39
CA GLU A 193 9.08 -10.63 -4.17
C GLU A 193 8.88 -12.15 -4.26
N MET A 194 7.72 -12.54 -4.80
CA MET A 194 7.35 -13.93 -5.04
C MET A 194 8.26 -14.57 -6.08
N ALA A 195 8.71 -13.83 -7.11
CA ALA A 195 9.67 -14.31 -8.09
C ALA A 195 10.99 -14.73 -7.43
N LEU A 196 11.53 -13.86 -6.56
CA LEU A 196 12.75 -14.15 -5.81
C LEU A 196 12.57 -15.37 -4.88
N TRP A 197 11.48 -15.38 -4.11
CA TRP A 197 11.19 -16.49 -3.20
C TRP A 197 10.94 -17.82 -3.93
N LEU A 198 10.12 -17.83 -5.00
CA LEU A 198 9.86 -19.04 -5.77
C LEU A 198 11.11 -19.57 -6.47
N SER A 199 12.02 -18.71 -6.92
CA SER A 199 13.30 -19.17 -7.48
C SER A 199 14.13 -19.92 -6.43
N GLU A 200 14.16 -19.43 -5.19
CA GLU A 200 14.86 -20.10 -4.10
C GLU A 200 14.24 -21.44 -3.72
N GLU A 201 12.91 -21.49 -3.59
CA GLU A 201 12.19 -22.75 -3.34
C GLU A 201 12.39 -23.74 -4.48
N ALA A 202 12.35 -23.27 -5.73
CA ALA A 202 12.56 -24.10 -6.90
C ALA A 202 13.97 -24.69 -6.95
N ASP A 203 14.99 -23.93 -6.54
CA ASP A 203 16.37 -24.44 -6.49
C ASP A 203 16.55 -25.44 -5.35
N GLN A 204 16.02 -25.14 -4.16
CA GLN A 204 16.11 -26.02 -2.98
C GLN A 204 15.36 -27.34 -3.17
N ARG A 205 14.22 -27.31 -3.85
CA ARG A 205 13.36 -28.49 -4.06
C ARG A 205 13.53 -29.13 -5.44
N HIS A 206 14.42 -28.59 -6.27
CA HIS A 206 14.62 -29.00 -7.66
C HIS A 206 13.32 -28.97 -8.51
N LEU A 207 12.47 -27.96 -8.30
CA LEU A 207 11.21 -27.81 -9.01
C LEU A 207 11.39 -27.03 -10.33
N PRO A 208 10.80 -27.49 -11.45
CA PRO A 208 10.84 -26.74 -12.71
C PRO A 208 9.93 -25.51 -12.63
N LEU A 209 10.54 -24.32 -12.75
CA LEU A 209 9.89 -23.02 -12.61
C LEU A 209 9.88 -22.26 -13.95
N ALA A 210 8.77 -21.56 -14.21
CA ALA A 210 8.70 -20.49 -15.20
C ALA A 210 8.06 -19.25 -14.61
N ILE A 211 8.57 -18.09 -15.05
CA ILE A 211 8.09 -16.77 -14.66
C ILE A 211 7.78 -16.00 -15.94
N ASP A 212 6.64 -15.31 -15.96
CA ASP A 212 6.20 -14.49 -17.07
C ASP A 212 7.25 -13.42 -17.45
N PRO A 213 7.42 -13.12 -18.75
CA PRO A 213 8.39 -12.13 -19.22
C PRO A 213 8.21 -10.75 -18.58
N ILE A 214 6.98 -10.26 -18.45
CA ILE A 214 6.72 -8.93 -17.90
C ILE A 214 7.17 -8.78 -16.43
N ILE A 215 7.06 -9.84 -15.62
CA ILE A 215 7.55 -9.84 -14.24
C ILE A 215 9.09 -9.78 -14.22
N ARG A 216 9.74 -10.47 -15.16
CA ARG A 216 11.21 -10.41 -15.33
C ARG A 216 11.65 -9.03 -15.81
N ASP A 217 10.93 -8.43 -16.75
CA ASP A 217 11.20 -7.09 -17.24
C ASP A 217 11.07 -6.04 -16.12
N ASN A 218 10.05 -6.19 -15.25
CA ASN A 218 9.88 -5.33 -14.08
C ASN A 218 10.98 -5.54 -13.02
N LEU A 219 11.50 -6.76 -12.83
CA LEU A 219 12.68 -7.02 -12.00
C LEU A 219 13.95 -6.36 -12.59
N ALA A 220 14.15 -6.45 -13.91
CA ALA A 220 15.26 -5.81 -14.59
C ALA A 220 15.18 -4.28 -14.49
N ALA A 221 13.98 -3.72 -14.66
CA ALA A 221 13.72 -2.30 -14.46
C ALA A 221 14.03 -1.87 -13.02
N LEU A 222 13.59 -2.65 -12.01
CA LEU A 222 13.91 -2.39 -10.62
C LEU A 222 15.42 -2.40 -10.34
N LEU A 223 16.17 -3.33 -10.93
CA LEU A 223 17.61 -3.43 -10.74
C LEU A 223 18.36 -2.23 -11.33
N ALA A 224 17.85 -1.65 -12.42
CA ALA A 224 18.40 -0.46 -13.06
C ALA A 224 18.14 0.85 -12.28
N LEU A 225 17.19 0.84 -11.34
CA LEU A 225 16.89 1.97 -10.47
C LEU A 225 17.91 2.11 -9.32
N PRO A 226 17.99 3.29 -8.68
CA PRO A 226 18.80 3.49 -7.48
C PRO A 226 18.59 2.37 -6.45
N ASN A 227 19.70 1.87 -5.89
CA ASN A 227 19.70 0.68 -5.05
C ASN A 227 18.97 0.87 -3.71
N ASP A 228 18.73 2.10 -3.30
CA ASP A 228 18.01 2.45 -2.08
C ASP A 228 16.48 2.38 -2.25
N LEU A 229 15.96 2.14 -3.46
CA LEU A 229 14.54 1.84 -3.73
C LEU A 229 14.16 0.38 -3.47
N ARG A 230 15.13 -0.44 -3.06
CA ARG A 230 14.94 -1.83 -2.68
C ARG A 230 15.77 -2.18 -1.44
N ARG A 231 15.40 -3.26 -0.77
CA ARG A 231 16.14 -3.76 0.39
C ARG A 231 17.53 -4.24 -0.04
N LYS A 232 18.52 -3.99 0.82
CA LYS A 232 19.93 -4.31 0.58
C LYS A 232 20.13 -5.81 0.43
N GLY A 233 21.10 -6.20 -0.42
CA GLY A 233 21.53 -7.59 -0.57
C GLY A 233 20.74 -8.43 -1.58
N LEU A 234 19.82 -7.83 -2.33
CA LEU A 234 18.98 -8.54 -3.30
C LEU A 234 19.48 -8.50 -4.75
N ASP A 235 20.41 -7.59 -5.08
CA ASP A 235 20.87 -7.37 -6.46
C ASP A 235 21.41 -8.65 -7.11
N ALA A 236 22.24 -9.42 -6.40
CA ALA A 236 22.80 -10.66 -6.91
C ALA A 236 21.70 -11.72 -7.13
N ALA A 237 20.71 -11.80 -6.25
CA ALA A 237 19.58 -12.72 -6.39
C ALA A 237 18.68 -12.33 -7.58
N ILE A 238 18.42 -11.03 -7.76
CA ILE A 238 17.69 -10.51 -8.92
C ILE A 238 18.45 -10.84 -10.21
N GLN A 239 19.76 -10.57 -10.27
CA GLN A 239 20.60 -10.90 -11.43
C GLN A 239 20.59 -12.40 -11.73
N ALA A 240 20.75 -13.25 -10.72
CA ALA A 240 20.70 -14.70 -10.89
C ALA A 240 19.35 -15.17 -11.45
N LEU A 241 18.23 -14.65 -10.94
CA LEU A 241 16.89 -14.96 -11.44
C LEU A 241 16.73 -14.50 -12.90
N LEU A 242 17.20 -13.31 -13.26
CA LEU A 242 17.12 -12.80 -14.62
C LEU A 242 17.91 -13.66 -15.62
N GLN A 243 19.02 -14.27 -15.19
CA GLN A 243 19.80 -15.22 -16.01
C GLN A 243 19.24 -16.64 -16.02
N ARG A 244 18.38 -16.99 -15.05
CA ARG A 244 17.73 -18.31 -14.96
C ARG A 244 16.75 -18.50 -16.12
N PRO A 245 16.94 -19.50 -17.01
CA PRO A 245 15.98 -19.80 -18.06
C PRO A 245 14.69 -20.40 -17.47
N ASN A 246 13.55 -20.15 -18.13
CA ASN A 246 12.30 -20.85 -17.81
C ASN A 246 12.43 -22.34 -18.16
N ALA A 247 11.86 -23.20 -17.31
CA ALA A 247 11.77 -24.63 -17.60
C ALA A 247 10.87 -24.90 -18.82
N ARG A 248 11.15 -25.97 -19.57
CA ARG A 248 10.32 -26.39 -20.71
C ARG A 248 8.96 -26.96 -20.28
N HIS A 249 8.92 -27.63 -19.14
CA HIS A 249 7.72 -28.21 -18.54
C HIS A 249 7.62 -27.77 -17.08
N PRO A 250 7.15 -26.54 -16.80
CA PRO A 250 7.12 -26.01 -15.46
C PRO A 250 6.05 -26.67 -14.60
N ALA A 251 6.44 -27.07 -13.38
CA ALA A 251 5.52 -27.43 -12.33
C ALA A 251 5.01 -26.18 -11.61
N LEU A 252 5.83 -25.13 -11.54
CA LEU A 252 5.48 -23.85 -10.94
C LEU A 252 5.47 -22.76 -12.01
N TRP A 253 4.38 -22.00 -12.02
CA TRP A 253 4.20 -20.81 -12.85
C TRP A 253 3.94 -19.60 -11.96
N LEU A 254 4.73 -18.53 -12.15
CA LEU A 254 4.39 -17.21 -11.65
C LEU A 254 4.00 -16.34 -12.84
N VAL A 255 2.73 -15.95 -12.91
CA VAL A 255 2.15 -15.31 -14.10
C VAL A 255 1.45 -14.02 -13.72
N SER A 256 1.44 -13.06 -14.64
CA SER A 256 0.57 -11.91 -14.52
C SER A 256 -0.87 -12.36 -14.45
N ASP A 257 -1.63 -11.72 -13.58
CA ASP A 257 -3.04 -12.00 -13.41
C ASP A 257 -3.84 -11.50 -14.61
N ARG A 258 -4.34 -12.43 -15.43
CA ARG A 258 -5.08 -12.17 -16.68
C ARG A 258 -6.55 -12.61 -16.57
N ASP A 259 -7.02 -12.81 -15.34
CA ASP A 259 -8.31 -13.45 -15.05
C ASP A 259 -8.41 -14.89 -15.62
N ASP A 260 -7.29 -15.62 -15.60
CA ASP A 260 -7.25 -17.04 -15.95
C ASP A 260 -8.14 -17.87 -15.01
N ASP A 261 -8.84 -18.86 -15.58
CA ASP A 261 -9.69 -19.81 -14.86
C ASP A 261 -9.06 -21.22 -14.83
N PRO A 262 -9.51 -22.14 -13.95
CA PRO A 262 -8.96 -23.49 -13.87
C PRO A 262 -8.88 -24.26 -15.21
N PRO A 263 -9.84 -24.15 -16.15
CA PRO A 263 -9.74 -24.82 -17.46
C PRO A 263 -8.57 -24.35 -18.34
N ASP A 264 -8.06 -23.14 -18.14
CA ASP A 264 -6.88 -22.65 -18.87
C ASP A 264 -5.59 -23.37 -18.45
N TRP A 265 -5.63 -24.00 -17.27
CA TRP A 265 -4.50 -24.68 -16.63
C TRP A 265 -4.85 -26.12 -16.22
N PRO A 266 -5.17 -27.02 -17.18
CA PRO A 266 -5.76 -28.34 -16.89
C PRO A 266 -4.84 -29.32 -16.13
N HIS A 267 -3.57 -28.97 -15.96
CA HIS A 267 -2.56 -29.79 -15.26
C HIS A 267 -2.02 -29.12 -14.00
N HIS A 268 -2.56 -27.95 -13.62
CA HIS A 268 -2.10 -27.17 -12.48
C HIS A 268 -3.30 -26.73 -11.63
N ARG A 269 -3.01 -26.27 -10.42
CA ARG A 269 -4.00 -25.54 -9.61
C ARG A 269 -3.63 -24.06 -9.53
N LEU A 270 -4.64 -23.21 -9.59
CA LEU A 270 -4.47 -21.78 -9.37
C LEU A 270 -4.39 -21.52 -7.86
N LEU A 271 -3.30 -20.87 -7.42
CA LEU A 271 -3.09 -20.42 -6.06
C LEU A 271 -3.05 -18.89 -6.03
N HIS A 272 -4.14 -18.27 -5.59
CA HIS A 272 -4.22 -16.84 -5.43
C HIS A 272 -3.61 -16.39 -4.09
N THR A 273 -2.86 -15.29 -4.12
CA THR A 273 -2.12 -14.80 -2.94
C THR A 273 -2.56 -13.44 -2.41
N GLY A 274 -3.52 -12.79 -3.06
CA GLY A 274 -3.99 -11.44 -2.72
C GLY A 274 -5.50 -11.35 -2.53
N TYR A 275 -6.05 -10.17 -2.81
CA TYR A 275 -7.49 -9.95 -2.89
C TYR A 275 -8.14 -10.92 -3.89
N LEU A 276 -9.35 -11.37 -3.58
CA LEU A 276 -10.16 -12.22 -4.46
C LEU A 276 -11.36 -11.45 -4.95
N THR A 277 -11.60 -11.48 -6.27
CA THR A 277 -12.85 -11.01 -6.88
C THR A 277 -14.05 -11.84 -6.39
N PRO A 278 -15.29 -11.35 -6.50
CA PRO A 278 -16.47 -12.13 -6.15
C PRO A 278 -16.52 -13.52 -6.79
N GLN A 279 -16.15 -13.63 -8.07
CA GLN A 279 -16.04 -14.91 -8.80
C GLN A 279 -15.02 -15.86 -8.14
N ARG A 280 -13.80 -15.39 -7.87
CA ARG A 280 -12.77 -16.23 -7.24
C ARG A 280 -13.12 -16.67 -5.83
N ARG A 281 -13.90 -15.88 -5.09
CA ARG A 281 -14.45 -16.30 -3.80
C ARG A 281 -15.42 -17.48 -3.96
N GLN A 282 -16.23 -17.50 -5.02
CA GLN A 282 -17.10 -18.64 -5.33
C GLN A 282 -16.29 -19.88 -5.72
N GLN A 283 -15.29 -19.74 -6.59
CA GLN A 283 -14.39 -20.83 -6.98
C GLN A 283 -13.63 -21.42 -5.79
N LEU A 284 -13.17 -20.55 -4.87
CA LEU A 284 -12.53 -20.99 -3.63
C LEU A 284 -13.50 -21.81 -2.76
N ALA A 285 -14.75 -21.35 -2.61
CA ALA A 285 -15.78 -22.06 -1.86
C ALA A 285 -16.14 -23.42 -2.50
N ALA A 286 -16.06 -23.53 -3.83
CA ALA A 286 -16.24 -24.76 -4.57
C ALA A 286 -14.99 -25.69 -4.55
N GLY A 287 -13.86 -25.24 -4.01
CA GLY A 287 -12.61 -25.99 -3.96
C GLY A 287 -11.83 -26.03 -5.29
N GLU A 288 -12.23 -25.24 -6.28
CA GLU A 288 -11.65 -25.21 -7.62
C GLU A 288 -10.27 -24.55 -7.61
N VAL A 289 -10.11 -23.49 -6.82
CA VAL A 289 -8.84 -22.75 -6.64
C VAL A 289 -8.33 -22.85 -5.21
N LEU A 290 -7.06 -22.52 -5.03
CA LEU A 290 -6.45 -22.33 -3.72
C LEU A 290 -6.31 -20.84 -3.40
N TRP A 291 -6.28 -20.54 -2.11
CA TRP A 291 -5.96 -19.21 -1.63
C TRP A 291 -5.06 -19.27 -0.41
N GLN A 292 -3.97 -18.50 -0.44
CA GLN A 292 -3.11 -18.29 0.71
C GLN A 292 -2.48 -16.91 0.62
N ARG A 293 -2.74 -16.05 1.61
CA ARG A 293 -2.28 -14.67 1.62
C ARG A 293 -0.76 -14.55 1.51
N TRP A 294 -0.31 -13.56 0.73
CA TRP A 294 0.99 -12.90 0.83
C TRP A 294 0.76 -11.48 1.36
N ASN A 295 1.36 -11.13 2.49
CA ASN A 295 1.15 -9.84 3.14
C ASN A 295 1.78 -8.72 2.30
N VAL A 296 0.95 -7.73 1.97
CA VAL A 296 1.35 -6.49 1.30
C VAL A 296 0.79 -5.24 1.98
N HIS A 297 0.11 -5.39 3.13
CA HIS A 297 -0.45 -4.29 3.91
C HIS A 297 -0.03 -4.43 5.39
N LEU A 298 -0.31 -3.41 6.19
CA LEU A 298 -0.08 -3.45 7.62
C LEU A 298 -0.96 -4.52 8.27
N ARG A 299 -0.36 -5.31 9.15
CA ARG A 299 -1.09 -6.17 10.08
C ARG A 299 -1.60 -5.32 11.25
N ALA A 300 -2.57 -5.83 12.01
CA ALA A 300 -3.09 -5.14 13.18
C ALA A 300 -1.98 -4.69 14.15
N SER A 301 -1.00 -5.57 14.44
CA SER A 301 0.15 -5.24 15.29
C SER A 301 1.08 -4.18 14.68
N HIS A 302 1.26 -4.17 13.35
CA HIS A 302 2.07 -3.14 12.68
C HIS A 302 1.38 -1.78 12.70
N LEU A 303 0.07 -1.73 12.49
CA LEU A 303 -0.69 -0.48 12.58
C LEU A 303 -0.57 0.12 13.98
N VAL A 304 -0.75 -0.69 15.03
CA VAL A 304 -0.57 -0.25 16.42
C VAL A 304 0.87 0.21 16.67
N ALA A 305 1.87 -0.55 16.20
CA ALA A 305 3.28 -0.16 16.32
C ALA A 305 3.59 1.17 15.63
N LEU A 306 3.05 1.38 14.42
CA LEU A 306 3.20 2.62 13.67
C LEU A 306 2.54 3.80 14.40
N ALA A 307 1.33 3.62 14.93
CA ALA A 307 0.66 4.64 15.75
C ALA A 307 1.49 5.01 17.00
N HIS A 308 2.15 4.05 17.63
CA HIS A 308 3.07 4.32 18.75
C HIS A 308 4.34 5.03 18.31
N GLN A 309 4.97 4.61 17.21
CA GLN A 309 6.17 5.24 16.66
C GLN A 309 5.91 6.70 16.28
N LEU A 310 4.73 6.99 15.71
CA LEU A 310 4.29 8.33 15.37
C LEU A 310 3.95 9.17 16.62
N GLN A 311 3.78 8.55 17.79
CA GLN A 311 3.21 9.20 18.98
C GLN A 311 1.80 9.77 18.71
N ALA A 312 1.04 9.09 17.86
CA ALA A 312 -0.27 9.54 17.42
C ALA A 312 -1.26 9.53 18.59
N VAL A 313 -2.01 10.62 18.71
CA VAL A 313 -3.12 10.80 19.66
C VAL A 313 -4.47 10.65 18.97
N GLN A 314 -4.51 10.78 17.64
CA GLN A 314 -5.66 10.51 16.78
C GLN A 314 -5.23 9.53 15.68
N VAL A 315 -5.99 8.46 15.48
CA VAL A 315 -5.71 7.41 14.49
C VAL A 315 -7.00 7.05 13.76
N ALA A 316 -7.03 7.30 12.45
CA ALA A 316 -8.09 6.81 11.57
C ALA A 316 -7.59 5.55 10.82
N PRO A 317 -8.15 4.36 11.09
CA PRO A 317 -7.89 3.18 10.29
C PRO A 317 -8.66 3.26 8.97
N LEU A 318 -7.95 3.37 7.86
CA LEU A 318 -8.50 3.50 6.51
C LEU A 318 -8.62 2.15 5.80
N PHE A 319 -9.50 2.08 4.81
CA PHE A 319 -9.72 0.94 3.90
C PHE A 319 -10.19 -0.33 4.61
N THR A 320 -10.84 -0.17 5.77
CA THR A 320 -11.41 -1.24 6.59
C THR A 320 -12.84 -0.94 6.98
N PRO A 321 -13.68 -1.98 7.15
CA PRO A 321 -14.99 -1.81 7.74
C PRO A 321 -14.93 -1.21 9.16
N LEU A 322 -15.91 -0.36 9.48
CA LEU A 322 -16.14 0.23 10.83
C LEU A 322 -17.56 -0.03 11.36
N HIS A 323 -18.18 -1.16 11.00
CA HIS A 323 -19.41 -1.61 11.67
C HIS A 323 -19.13 -2.02 13.13
N ALA A 324 -20.18 -2.18 13.95
CA ALA A 324 -20.07 -2.33 15.42
C ALA A 324 -18.98 -3.31 15.90
N ASP A 325 -18.89 -4.51 15.32
CA ASP A 325 -17.88 -5.51 15.68
C ASP A 325 -16.45 -5.09 15.29
N ALA A 326 -16.30 -4.43 14.14
CA ALA A 326 -15.01 -3.92 13.67
C ALA A 326 -14.57 -2.70 14.47
N GLU A 327 -15.48 -1.78 14.77
CA GLU A 327 -15.23 -0.61 15.62
C GLU A 327 -14.79 -1.04 17.02
N THR A 328 -15.46 -2.03 17.62
CA THR A 328 -15.07 -2.58 18.92
C THR A 328 -13.64 -3.13 18.89
N ALA A 329 -13.31 -3.94 17.87
CA ALA A 329 -11.96 -4.46 17.70
C ALA A 329 -10.90 -3.35 17.53
N TRP A 330 -11.22 -2.29 16.78
CA TRP A 330 -10.32 -1.14 16.66
C TRP A 330 -10.18 -0.35 17.96
N ARG A 331 -11.26 -0.23 18.74
CA ARG A 331 -11.24 0.44 20.04
C ARG A 331 -10.39 -0.33 21.04
N ASP A 332 -10.40 -1.66 20.98
CA ASP A 332 -9.52 -2.50 21.79
C ASP A 332 -8.04 -2.31 21.43
N LEU A 333 -7.73 -2.13 20.14
CA LEU A 333 -6.35 -1.96 19.65
C LEU A 333 -5.81 -0.52 19.85
N LEU A 334 -6.64 0.49 19.62
CA LEU A 334 -6.21 1.90 19.55
C LEU A 334 -6.64 2.73 20.76
N GLY A 335 -7.60 2.23 21.55
CA GLY A 335 -8.13 2.92 22.72
C GLY A 335 -8.79 4.24 22.35
N THR A 336 -8.50 5.28 23.13
CA THR A 336 -9.03 6.63 22.93
C THR A 336 -8.47 7.34 21.69
N ARG A 337 -7.46 6.76 21.03
CA ARG A 337 -6.89 7.32 19.79
C ARG A 337 -7.80 7.09 18.58
N LEU A 338 -8.69 6.11 18.64
CA LEU A 338 -9.52 5.71 17.50
C LEU A 338 -10.41 6.86 17.03
N ILE A 339 -10.34 7.14 15.74
CA ILE A 339 -11.24 8.02 15.01
C ILE A 339 -12.17 7.19 14.13
N THR A 340 -13.47 7.51 14.21
CA THR A 340 -14.52 6.94 13.35
C THR A 340 -15.30 8.00 12.57
N GLN A 341 -15.03 9.28 12.81
CA GLN A 341 -15.70 10.39 12.12
C GLN A 341 -14.89 10.80 10.88
N PRO A 342 -15.56 11.14 9.77
CA PRO A 342 -14.88 11.54 8.53
C PRO A 342 -14.29 12.95 8.58
N SER A 343 -14.67 13.79 9.55
CA SER A 343 -14.12 15.13 9.73
C SER A 343 -13.40 15.23 11.06
N LEU A 344 -12.22 15.84 11.05
CA LEU A 344 -11.32 15.91 12.20
C LEU A 344 -10.73 17.30 12.34
N ASP A 345 -10.80 17.83 13.55
CA ASP A 345 -10.00 18.98 13.95
C ASP A 345 -8.64 18.50 14.45
N VAL A 346 -7.58 19.08 13.89
CA VAL A 346 -6.19 18.82 14.26
C VAL A 346 -5.65 20.05 14.96
N GLU A 347 -5.40 19.92 16.26
CA GLU A 347 -4.85 20.98 17.09
C GLU A 347 -3.43 20.66 17.52
N ALA A 348 -2.54 21.63 17.40
CA ALA A 348 -1.26 21.57 18.07
C ALA A 348 -1.48 21.57 19.59
N GLN A 349 -1.17 20.47 20.28
CA GLN A 349 -1.16 20.48 21.74
C GLN A 349 -0.22 21.59 22.23
N THR A 350 -0.75 22.51 23.04
CA THR A 350 0.09 23.41 23.82
C THR A 350 0.86 22.54 24.80
N LYS A 351 2.18 22.44 24.65
CA LYS A 351 3.03 21.90 25.72
C LYS A 351 2.75 22.73 26.97
N VAL A 352 2.01 22.17 27.92
CA VAL A 352 2.00 22.68 29.29
C VAL A 352 3.41 22.44 29.80
N LEU A 353 4.24 23.49 29.77
CA LEU A 353 5.51 23.51 30.48
C LEU A 353 5.16 23.36 31.96
N SER A 354 5.23 22.13 32.48
CA SER A 354 5.26 21.90 33.91
C SER A 354 6.58 22.49 34.42
N SER A 355 6.49 23.70 34.97
CA SER A 355 7.57 24.29 35.77
C SER A 355 7.94 23.30 36.87
N PRO A 356 9.23 22.95 37.04
CA PRO A 356 9.64 22.21 38.21
C PRO A 356 9.48 23.15 39.41
N LEU A 357 8.55 22.82 40.30
CA LEU A 357 8.48 23.40 41.63
C LEU A 357 9.79 23.07 42.35
N LEU A 358 10.71 24.03 42.36
CA LEU A 358 11.78 24.14 43.35
C LEU A 358 11.10 24.17 44.72
N THR A 359 11.27 23.09 45.47
CA THR A 359 10.95 23.05 46.89
C THR A 359 12.18 23.53 47.69
N PRO A 360 11.97 24.28 48.79
CA PRO A 360 13.03 25.02 49.49
C PRO A 360 14.02 24.15 50.26
#